data_AF-A0A966B2S6-F1
#
_entry.id   AF-A0A966B2S6-F1
#
_cell.length_a   1.000
_cell.length_b   1.000
_cell.length_c   1.000
_cell.angle_alpha   90.00
_cell.angle_beta   90.00
_cell.angle_gamma   90.00
#
_symmetry.space_group_name_H-M   'P 1'
#
loop_
_entity.id
_entity.type
_entity.pdbx_description
1 polymer ?
#
loop_
_entity_poly.entity_id
_entity_poly.type
_entity_poly.pdbx_seq_one_letter_code
_entity_poly.pdbx_strand_id
1 'polypeptide(L)' 'MKSLKPFALLIFSMVCFCNCSQKLVRVQPYDRGNLSQIGMSGDLNSLITTMTEHGYFSREGSFGGGLVGGGGCGCN' A
#
# COMPACT_ATOMS: atom_id res chain seq x y z
N MET A 1 35.55 29.53 -4.12
CA MET A 1 34.38 29.11 -4.91
C MET A 1 34.54 27.69 -5.49
N LYS A 2 34.84 26.66 -4.67
CA LYS A 2 35.17 25.31 -5.21
C LYS A 2 34.40 24.15 -4.57
N SER A 3 33.42 24.41 -3.69
CA SER A 3 32.71 23.35 -2.94
C SER A 3 31.18 23.39 -3.07
N LEU A 4 30.61 24.15 -4.02
CA LEU A 4 29.15 24.25 -4.19
C LEU A 4 28.50 23.03 -4.88
N LYS A 5 29.30 22.23 -5.60
CA LYS A 5 28.87 21.04 -6.37
C LYS A 5 28.26 19.92 -5.52
N PRO A 6 28.86 19.49 -4.38
CA PRO A 6 28.26 18.46 -3.54
C PRO A 6 26.92 18.91 -2.93
N PHE A 7 26.78 20.20 -2.63
CA PHE A 7 25.54 20.73 -2.05
C PHE A 7 24.39 20.70 -3.05
N ALA A 8 24.65 21.05 -4.32
CA ALA A 8 23.67 20.94 -5.40
C ALA A 8 23.21 19.49 -5.63
N LEU A 9 24.13 18.52 -5.54
CA LEU A 9 23.82 17.10 -5.72
C LEU A 9 22.99 16.53 -4.56
N LEU A 10 23.24 17.01 -3.34
CA LEU A 10 22.48 16.62 -2.15
C LEU A 10 21.06 17.20 -2.16
N ILE A 11 20.88 18.45 -2.64
CA ILE A 11 19.57 19.06 -2.84
C ILE A 11 18.78 18.31 -3.93
N PHE A 12 19.42 17.96 -5.04
CA PHE A 12 18.78 17.22 -6.13
C PHE A 12 18.28 15.84 -5.69
N SER A 13 19.08 15.14 -4.87
CA SER A 13 18.68 13.86 -4.26
C SER A 13 17.42 13.98 -3.40
N MET A 14 17.35 15.01 -2.54
CA MET A 14 16.18 15.25 -1.68
C MET A 14 14.90 15.50 -2.48
N VAL A 15 14.97 16.24 -3.60
CA VAL A 15 13.80 16.51 -4.45
C VAL A 15 13.29 15.24 -5.14
N CYS A 16 14.20 14.36 -5.59
CA CYS A 16 13.83 13.10 -6.25
C CYS A 16 13.10 12.11 -5.33
N PHE A 17 13.32 12.17 -4.01
CA PHE A 17 12.64 11.29 -3.04
C PHE A 17 11.36 11.88 -2.43
N CYS A 18 10.93 13.08 -2.82
CA CYS A 18 9.65 13.68 -2.38
C CYS A 18 8.44 13.07 -3.11
N ASN A 19 8.19 11.77 -2.97
CA ASN A 19 6.98 11.09 -3.48
C ASN A 19 5.80 11.15 -2.48
N CYS A 20 5.61 12.28 -1.80
CA CYS A 20 4.44 12.49 -0.94
C CYS A 20 3.39 13.32 -1.70
N SER A 21 2.88 12.77 -2.80
CA SER A 21 1.82 13.41 -3.57
C SER A 21 0.51 13.36 -2.78
N GLN A 22 0.00 14.51 -2.35
CA GLN A 22 -1.36 14.65 -1.80
C GLN A 22 -2.45 14.21 -2.80
N LYS A 23 -2.07 13.96 -4.06
CA LYS A 23 -2.90 13.47 -5.16
C LYS A 23 -2.76 11.95 -5.37
N LEU A 24 -2.36 11.19 -4.34
CA LEU A 24 -2.70 9.77 -4.26
C LEU A 24 -4.23 9.66 -4.42
N VAL A 25 -4.70 8.72 -5.23
CA VAL A 25 -6.13 8.47 -5.47
C VAL A 25 -6.79 8.09 -4.15
N ARG A 26 -7.23 9.10 -3.39
CA ARG A 26 -7.99 8.96 -2.16
C ARG A 26 -9.45 8.81 -2.58
N VAL A 27 -9.94 7.57 -2.58
CA VAL A 27 -11.37 7.29 -2.67
C VAL A 27 -12.08 8.03 -1.53
N GLN A 28 -13.16 8.75 -1.83
CA GLN A 28 -13.88 9.52 -0.82
C GLN A 28 -14.42 8.55 0.25
N PRO A 29 -14.50 8.93 1.53
CA PRO A 29 -14.87 8.00 2.60
C PRO A 29 -16.20 7.27 2.34
N TYR A 30 -17.18 7.94 1.74
CA TYR A 30 -18.47 7.37 1.39
C TYR A 30 -18.44 6.44 0.16
N ASP A 31 -17.51 6.63 -0.78
CA ASP A 31 -17.35 5.76 -1.95
C ASP A 31 -16.86 4.36 -1.55
N ARG A 32 -16.26 4.21 -0.35
CA ARG A 32 -15.87 2.90 0.20
C ARG A 32 -17.07 2.01 0.53
N GLY A 33 -18.26 2.58 0.72
CA GLY A 33 -19.50 1.80 0.90
C GLY A 33 -19.84 0.94 -0.32
N ASN A 34 -19.30 1.27 -1.50
CA ASN A 34 -19.50 0.46 -2.70
C ASN A 34 -18.81 -0.92 -2.60
N LEU A 35 -17.83 -1.07 -1.70
CA LEU A 35 -17.14 -2.33 -1.40
C LEU A 35 -17.80 -3.14 -0.27
N SER A 36 -18.86 -2.63 0.36
CA SER A 36 -19.56 -3.33 1.45
C SER A 36 -20.74 -4.19 0.98
N GLN A 37 -20.81 -4.50 -0.31
CA GLN A 37 -21.81 -5.43 -0.83
C GLN A 37 -21.57 -6.83 -0.25
N ILE A 38 -22.66 -7.58 0.01
CA ILE A 38 -22.58 -8.92 0.60
C ILE A 38 -21.65 -9.82 -0.21
N GLY A 39 -21.72 -9.77 -1.55
CA GLY A 39 -20.86 -10.55 -2.45
C GLY A 39 -19.37 -10.17 -2.45
N MET A 40 -19.00 -9.02 -1.86
CA MET A 40 -17.62 -8.57 -1.69
C MET A 40 -17.10 -8.81 -0.27
N SER A 41 -17.91 -9.39 0.63
CA SER A 41 -17.49 -9.71 1.99
C SER A 41 -16.48 -10.86 1.97
N GLY A 42 -15.34 -10.66 2.65
CA GLY A 42 -14.30 -11.69 2.81
C GLY A 42 -14.75 -12.89 3.66
N ASP A 43 -15.85 -12.77 4.39
CA ASP A 43 -16.30 -13.80 5.34
C ASP A 43 -17.33 -14.78 4.74
N LEU A 44 -17.74 -14.60 3.48
CA LEU A 44 -18.76 -15.46 2.85
C LEU A 44 -18.34 -16.94 2.77
N ASN A 45 -17.04 -17.20 2.63
CA ASN A 45 -16.50 -18.55 2.65
C ASN A 45 -15.12 -18.57 3.30
N SER A 46 -15.10 -18.89 4.60
CA SER A 46 -13.89 -18.92 5.42
C SER A 46 -12.79 -19.84 4.86
N LEU A 47 -13.15 -20.95 4.20
CA LEU A 47 -12.16 -21.86 3.62
C LEU A 47 -11.44 -21.23 2.43
N ILE A 48 -12.17 -20.55 1.54
CA ILE A 48 -11.55 -19.88 0.38
C ILE A 48 -10.67 -18.72 0.87
N THR A 49 -11.14 -17.94 1.84
CA THR A 49 -10.42 -16.80 2.39
C THR A 49 -9.10 -17.22 3.01
N THR A 50 -9.12 -18.21 3.91
CA THR A 50 -7.90 -18.71 4.57
C THR A 50 -6.88 -19.32 3.59
N MET A 51 -7.34 -20.10 2.61
CA MET A 51 -6.46 -20.68 1.60
C MET A 51 -5.83 -19.61 0.69
N THR A 52 -6.61 -18.59 0.34
CA THR A 52 -6.17 -17.48 -0.49
C THR A 52 -5.15 -16.62 0.26
N GLU A 53 -5.44 -16.27 1.52
CA GLU A 53 -4.52 -15.55 2.39
C GLU A 53 -3.20 -16.30 2.61
N HIS A 54 -3.25 -17.62 2.84
CA HIS A 54 -2.04 -18.42 2.98
C HIS A 54 -1.16 -18.32 1.72
N GLY A 55 -1.76 -18.40 0.53
CA GLY A 55 -1.04 -18.28 -0.74
C GLY A 55 -0.41 -16.91 -0.94
N TYR A 56 -1.18 -15.84 -0.75
CA TYR A 56 -0.70 -14.47 -0.92
C TYR A 56 0.31 -14.06 0.15
N PHE A 57 0.09 -14.40 1.41
CA PHE A 57 1.04 -14.10 2.48
C PHE A 57 2.41 -14.72 2.22
N SER A 58 2.42 -15.95 1.70
CA SER A 58 3.67 -16.67 1.40
C SER A 58 4.41 -16.09 0.18
N ARG A 59 3.69 -15.53 -0.79
CA ARG A 59 4.29 -15.00 -2.04
C ARG A 59 4.59 -13.51 -1.96
N GLU A 60 3.79 -12.77 -1.22
CA GLU A 60 3.70 -11.30 -1.25
C GLU A 60 3.63 -10.71 0.17
N GLY A 61 4.17 -11.40 1.18
CA GLY A 61 4.12 -10.96 2.58
C GLY A 61 4.60 -9.52 2.81
N SER A 62 5.56 -9.02 2.01
CA SER A 62 6.01 -7.62 2.08
C SER A 62 4.97 -6.59 1.60
N PHE A 63 4.02 -7.00 0.75
CA PHE A 63 2.94 -6.16 0.22
C PHE A 63 1.68 -6.18 1.08
N GLY A 64 1.60 -7.10 2.04
CA GLY A 64 0.43 -7.29 2.91
C GLY A 64 -0.58 -8.28 2.33
N GLY A 65 -1.22 -9.05 3.21
CA GLY A 65 -2.26 -10.02 2.87
C GLY A 65 -3.64 -9.38 2.72
N GLY A 66 -4.58 -10.14 2.14
CA GLY A 66 -5.92 -9.71 1.79
C GLY A 66 -6.66 -8.95 2.89
N LEU A 67 -7.61 -8.10 2.45
CA LEU A 67 -8.41 -7.11 3.20
C LEU A 67 -7.87 -5.68 3.13
N VAL A 68 -8.78 -4.71 3.28
CA VAL A 68 -8.60 -3.26 3.03
C VAL A 68 -7.52 -2.60 3.92
N GLY A 69 -6.98 -3.32 4.90
CA GLY A 69 -5.96 -2.83 5.85
C GLY A 69 -4.60 -3.53 5.79
N GLY A 70 -4.41 -4.56 4.96
CA GLY A 70 -3.16 -5.34 4.95
C GLY A 70 -2.17 -4.81 3.93
N GLY A 71 -1.25 -3.93 4.35
CA GLY A 71 -0.21 -3.42 3.46
C GLY A 71 0.95 -2.77 4.20
N GLY A 72 1.96 -3.57 4.55
CA GLY A 72 3.20 -3.06 5.13
C GLY A 72 4.16 -4.16 5.56
N CYS A 73 5.46 -3.98 5.27
CA CYS A 73 6.70 -4.64 5.73
C CYS A 73 6.70 -6.13 6.16
N GLY A 74 5.64 -6.90 5.98
CA GLY A 74 5.50 -8.27 6.48
C GLY A 74 4.93 -8.43 7.89
N CYS A 75 4.46 -7.36 8.55
CA CYS A 75 3.89 -7.44 9.89
C CYS A 75 2.36 -7.36 9.83
N ASN A 76 1.70 -8.53 9.73
CA ASN A 76 0.29 -8.68 10.11
C ASN A 76 0.19 -8.86 11.63
#